data_AF-A0A3A4J7P0-F1
#
_entry.id   AF-A0A3A4J7P0-F1
#
_cell.length_a   1.000
_cell.length_b   1.000
_cell.length_c   1.000
_cell.angle_alpha   90.00
_cell.angle_beta   90.00
_cell.angle_gamma   90.00
#
_symmetry.space_group_name_H-M   'P 1'
#
loop_
_entity.id
_entity.type
_entity.pdbx_description
1 polymer ?
#
loop_
_entity_poly.entity_id
_entity_poly.type
_entity_poly.pdbx_seq_one_letter_code
_entity_poly.pdbx_strand_id
1 'polypeptide(L)'
;MTMKKIALFAAFALAAAVLVMGCEKSYKKANPDEVAKAEKAAQVQKTAEELKAKQEAEAAKAGPPIEQHSPATDPDCWGKADPQAPPKTFAVGAWNVEITENYKLRVVNADPAKPLTLGAVTDIKTAIEANLKNLAYFIDEFKKAGVSAIVISGDLAEKLDEYKTVLDVFGQSGILTLFIIGNRDKKEDFTAAANELGAKYPNLINMNRIRLADLGAATIVSLPGYYDPNYIHNPPGCPYNPIHLGDVKKLVEGAKNPVVLVSHGPPRGMGKDAIDQAVEAGNVGDPKMAWLIGEAKIPFGIFGNIHEAGGKAVGADMQNVVKPDVPSDKLYLNPGPADSDPWNMNDGSRSKGMAGLFKLEGGKASYKILRVK
;
A
#
# COMPACT_ATOMS: atom_id res chain seq x y z
N MET A 1 -50.39 -57.49 -14.41
CA MET A 1 -49.20 -58.37 -14.31
C MET A 1 -47.96 -57.49 -14.29
N THR A 2 -47.19 -57.57 -13.19
CA THR A 2 -45.71 -57.40 -13.06
C THR A 2 -45.01 -56.25 -13.80
N MET A 3 -44.15 -55.42 -13.20
CA MET A 3 -43.63 -55.27 -11.83
C MET A 3 -42.91 -53.90 -11.76
N LYS A 4 -42.85 -53.30 -10.57
CA LYS A 4 -42.42 -51.92 -10.28
C LYS A 4 -40.89 -51.71 -10.33
N LYS A 5 -40.52 -50.50 -10.80
CA LYS A 5 -39.52 -49.51 -10.31
C LYS A 5 -38.45 -49.97 -9.30
N ILE A 6 -37.18 -49.54 -9.51
CA ILE A 6 -36.29 -48.83 -8.55
C ILE A 6 -34.93 -48.53 -9.23
N ALA A 7 -34.50 -47.26 -9.23
CA ALA A 7 -33.10 -46.81 -9.19
C ALA A 7 -33.06 -45.29 -8.90
N LEU A 8 -33.03 -44.93 -7.61
CA LEU A 8 -32.83 -43.59 -7.10
C LEU A 8 -31.96 -43.73 -5.83
N PHE A 9 -31.00 -42.81 -5.66
CA PHE A 9 -30.17 -42.58 -4.46
C PHE A 9 -29.10 -43.63 -4.11
N ALA A 10 -27.86 -43.34 -4.53
CA ALA A 10 -26.64 -43.83 -3.91
C ALA A 10 -25.82 -42.63 -3.41
N ALA A 11 -26.02 -42.23 -2.15
CA ALA A 11 -25.08 -41.41 -1.37
C ALA A 11 -25.63 -41.19 0.06
N PHE A 12 -25.87 -42.26 0.83
CA PHE A 12 -25.94 -42.20 2.29
C PHE A 12 -25.69 -43.61 2.83
N ALA A 13 -24.94 -43.69 3.95
CA ALA A 13 -24.55 -44.89 4.69
C ALA A 13 -23.24 -45.59 4.25
N LEU A 14 -22.10 -44.99 4.63
CA LEU A 14 -20.90 -45.75 4.98
C LEU A 14 -20.48 -45.39 6.42
N ALA A 15 -21.35 -45.71 7.38
CA ALA A 15 -21.06 -45.61 8.80
C ALA A 15 -21.87 -46.66 9.55
N ALA A 16 -21.46 -47.93 9.46
CA ALA A 16 -21.70 -48.98 10.46
C ALA A 16 -21.26 -50.34 9.88
N ALA A 17 -19.99 -50.72 10.12
CA ALA A 17 -19.57 -52.13 10.27
C ALA A 17 -18.03 -52.23 10.46
N VAL A 18 -17.52 -51.80 11.62
CA VAL A 18 -16.28 -52.38 12.18
C VAL A 18 -16.45 -52.50 13.70
N LEU A 19 -16.88 -53.68 14.11
CA LEU A 19 -16.82 -54.30 15.44
C LEU A 19 -16.46 -55.75 15.07
N VAL A 20 -15.41 -56.43 15.54
CA VAL A 20 -14.73 -56.46 16.83
C VAL A 20 -13.37 -57.13 16.59
N MET A 21 -12.24 -56.52 16.97
CA MET A 21 -11.08 -57.25 17.50
C MET A 21 -10.39 -56.38 18.56
N GLY A 22 -10.12 -56.98 19.71
CA GLY A 22 -9.83 -56.31 20.97
C GLY A 22 -8.61 -55.40 20.95
N CYS A 23 -8.84 -54.16 21.34
CA CYS A 23 -7.87 -53.30 21.99
C CYS A 23 -8.65 -52.53 23.06
N GLU A 24 -8.54 -52.92 24.33
CA GLU A 24 -8.94 -52.09 25.46
C GLU A 24 -8.04 -50.85 25.49
N LYS A 25 -8.28 -49.90 24.58
CA LYS A 25 -7.74 -48.56 24.69
C LYS A 25 -8.72 -47.76 25.54
N SER A 26 -8.30 -47.50 26.77
CA SER A 26 -8.85 -46.45 27.63
C SER A 26 -9.15 -45.20 26.79
N TYR A 27 -10.43 -44.95 26.50
CA TYR A 27 -10.87 -43.69 25.91
C TYR A 27 -10.69 -42.61 26.97
N LYS A 28 -9.52 -41.95 26.96
CA LYS A 28 -9.36 -40.68 27.65
C LYS A 28 -10.39 -39.72 27.08
N LYS A 29 -11.30 -39.25 27.92
CA LYS A 29 -12.22 -38.15 27.61
C LYS A 29 -11.38 -37.01 27.05
N ALA A 30 -11.66 -36.58 25.82
CA ALA A 30 -10.98 -35.44 25.21
C ALA A 30 -11.10 -34.24 26.15
N ASN A 31 -10.00 -33.52 26.33
CA ASN A 31 -9.97 -32.35 27.20
C ASN A 31 -10.95 -31.30 26.63
N PRO A 32 -11.92 -30.79 27.41
CA PRO A 32 -12.85 -29.74 26.98
C PRO A 32 -12.14 -28.54 26.33
N ASP A 33 -10.92 -28.20 26.79
CA ASP A 33 -10.12 -27.10 26.22
C ASP A 33 -9.64 -27.39 24.79
N GLU A 34 -9.33 -28.65 24.48
CA GLU A 34 -8.91 -29.07 23.13
C GLU A 34 -10.09 -29.07 22.17
N VAL A 35 -11.28 -29.46 22.64
CA VAL A 35 -12.52 -29.41 21.85
C VAL A 35 -12.90 -27.97 21.53
N ALA A 36 -12.88 -27.08 22.53
CA ALA A 36 -13.17 -25.65 22.33
C ALA A 36 -12.16 -24.97 21.38
N LYS A 37 -10.88 -25.35 21.45
CA LYS A 37 -9.85 -24.87 20.54
C LYS A 37 -10.08 -25.36 19.10
N ALA A 38 -10.49 -26.61 18.93
CA ALA A 38 -10.80 -27.19 17.62
C ALA A 38 -12.05 -26.55 17.00
N GLU A 39 -13.10 -26.32 17.79
CA GLU A 39 -14.32 -25.63 17.34
C GLU A 39 -14.03 -24.19 16.91
N LYS A 40 -13.22 -23.45 17.69
CA LYS A 40 -12.79 -22.10 17.32
C LYS A 40 -11.96 -22.08 16.04
N ALA A 41 -11.06 -23.05 15.86
CA ALA A 41 -10.27 -23.18 14.63
C ALA A 41 -11.15 -23.49 13.41
N ALA A 42 -12.13 -24.39 13.55
CA ALA A 42 -13.06 -24.72 12.48
C ALA A 42 -13.96 -23.53 12.10
N GLN A 43 -14.41 -22.75 13.08
CA GLN A 43 -15.19 -21.54 12.83
C GLN A 43 -14.39 -20.47 12.10
N VAL A 44 -13.14 -20.23 12.51
CA VAL A 44 -12.22 -19.31 11.81
C VAL A 44 -11.98 -19.77 10.37
N GLN A 45 -11.79 -21.07 10.15
CA GLN A 45 -11.58 -21.61 8.81
C GLN A 45 -12.81 -21.42 7.90
N LYS A 46 -14.02 -21.70 8.42
CA LYS A 46 -15.27 -21.48 7.67
C LYS A 46 -15.46 -20.00 7.29
N THR A 47 -15.21 -19.08 8.23
CA THR A 47 -15.29 -17.64 7.97
C THR A 47 -14.26 -17.20 6.92
N ALA A 48 -13.04 -17.74 6.96
CA ALA A 48 -12.01 -17.46 5.96
C ALA A 48 -12.39 -17.96 4.56
N GLU A 49 -13.00 -19.13 4.44
CA GLU A 49 -13.48 -19.67 3.15
C GLU A 49 -14.64 -18.84 2.56
N GLU A 50 -15.60 -18.43 3.39
CA GLU A 50 -16.70 -17.54 2.97
C GLU A 50 -16.20 -16.16 2.54
N LEU A 51 -15.24 -15.58 3.28
CA LEU A 51 -14.57 -14.32 2.93
C LEU A 51 -13.83 -14.43 1.60
N LYS A 52 -13.05 -15.51 1.42
CA LYS A 52 -12.32 -15.76 0.18
C LYS A 52 -13.26 -15.88 -1.02
N ALA A 53 -14.33 -16.66 -0.91
CA ALA A 53 -15.30 -16.82 -1.99
C ALA A 53 -15.98 -15.48 -2.36
N LYS A 54 -16.30 -14.64 -1.36
CA LYS A 54 -16.84 -13.29 -1.58
C LYS A 54 -15.82 -12.39 -2.28
N GLN A 55 -14.56 -12.44 -1.87
CA GLN A 55 -13.47 -11.66 -2.45
C GLN A 55 -13.19 -12.06 -3.91
N GLU A 56 -13.13 -13.37 -4.20
CA GLU A 56 -12.99 -13.87 -5.57
C GLU A 56 -14.16 -13.42 -6.46
N ALA A 57 -15.39 -13.45 -5.93
CA ALA A 57 -16.56 -12.96 -6.64
C ALA A 57 -16.54 -11.42 -6.86
N GLU A 58 -16.03 -10.64 -5.91
CA GLU A 58 -15.86 -9.18 -6.06
C GLU A 58 -14.74 -8.83 -7.05
N ALA A 59 -13.61 -9.54 -7.00
CA ALA A 59 -12.51 -9.38 -7.94
C ALA A 59 -12.95 -9.74 -9.38
N ALA A 60 -13.72 -10.83 -9.55
CA ALA A 60 -14.30 -11.20 -10.84
C ALA A 60 -15.32 -10.17 -11.37
N LYS A 61 -15.92 -9.36 -10.48
CA LYS A 61 -16.84 -8.27 -10.82
C LYS A 61 -16.15 -6.92 -11.00
N ALA A 62 -14.83 -6.82 -10.77
CA ALA A 62 -14.07 -5.61 -11.00
C ALA A 62 -13.94 -5.36 -12.52
N GLY A 63 -15.03 -4.87 -13.10
CA GLY A 63 -15.06 -4.31 -14.44
C GLY A 63 -14.44 -2.90 -14.47
N PRO A 64 -14.33 -2.30 -15.66
CA PRO A 64 -13.85 -0.93 -15.78
C PRO A 64 -14.67 0.02 -14.89
N PRO A 65 -14.05 1.09 -14.36
CA PRO A 65 -14.74 2.25 -13.82
C PRO A 65 -16.03 2.58 -14.57
N ILE A 66 -17.19 2.43 -13.94
CA ILE A 66 -18.44 2.97 -14.51
C ILE A 66 -18.33 4.48 -14.41
N GLU A 67 -18.39 5.14 -15.57
CA GLU A 67 -18.34 6.60 -15.71
C GLU A 67 -19.59 7.20 -15.06
N GLN A 68 -19.48 7.60 -13.79
CA GLN A 68 -20.52 8.36 -13.10
C GLN A 68 -20.18 9.85 -13.23
N HIS A 69 -21.18 10.68 -13.56
CA HIS A 69 -21.05 12.13 -13.49
C HIS A 69 -20.60 12.53 -12.07
N SER A 70 -19.35 13.00 -11.94
CA SER A 70 -18.79 13.34 -10.63
C SER A 70 -19.06 14.78 -10.24
N PRO A 71 -19.23 15.06 -8.94
CA PRO A 71 -19.02 16.40 -8.41
C PRO A 71 -17.60 16.88 -8.75
N ALA A 72 -17.40 18.20 -8.74
CA ALA A 72 -16.09 18.79 -8.97
C ALA A 72 -15.04 18.16 -8.03
N THR A 73 -13.92 17.71 -8.60
CA THR A 73 -12.78 17.17 -7.85
C THR A 73 -12.16 18.27 -6.99
N ASP A 74 -11.99 18.02 -5.70
CA ASP A 74 -11.34 18.95 -4.77
C ASP A 74 -9.85 19.11 -5.16
N PRO A 75 -9.37 20.33 -5.47
CA PRO A 75 -7.99 20.56 -5.92
C PRO A 75 -6.93 20.26 -4.84
N ASP A 76 -7.29 20.21 -3.57
CA ASP A 76 -6.37 19.84 -2.47
C ASP A 76 -6.20 18.33 -2.33
N CYS A 77 -7.17 17.55 -2.82
CA CYS A 77 -7.11 16.09 -2.92
C CYS A 77 -6.62 15.61 -4.29
N TRP A 78 -6.97 16.34 -5.34
CA TRP A 78 -6.74 15.95 -6.73
C TRP A 78 -6.30 17.17 -7.54
N GLY A 79 -4.99 17.43 -7.50
CA GLY A 79 -4.37 18.47 -8.32
C GLY A 79 -4.71 18.31 -9.80
N LYS A 80 -4.80 19.44 -10.49
CA LYS A 80 -4.97 19.52 -11.94
C LYS A 80 -3.79 20.24 -12.55
N ALA A 81 -3.46 19.87 -13.79
CA ALA A 81 -2.49 20.62 -14.56
C ALA A 81 -2.96 22.06 -14.76
N ASP A 82 -2.06 23.00 -14.56
CA ASP A 82 -2.21 24.40 -14.91
C ASP A 82 -1.20 24.73 -16.02
N PRO A 83 -1.58 24.63 -17.31
CA PRO A 83 -0.67 24.89 -18.42
C PRO A 83 -0.08 26.31 -18.45
N GLN A 84 -0.66 27.26 -17.69
CA GLN A 84 -0.20 28.63 -17.62
C GLN A 84 0.76 28.86 -16.44
N ALA A 85 0.92 27.90 -15.53
CA ALA A 85 1.83 28.02 -14.41
C ALA A 85 3.29 28.09 -14.91
N PRO A 86 4.07 29.11 -14.50
CA PRO A 86 5.46 29.23 -14.89
C PRO A 86 6.28 28.06 -14.30
N PRO A 87 7.29 27.54 -15.03
CA PRO A 87 8.19 26.54 -14.50
C PRO A 87 8.90 27.02 -13.23
N LYS A 88 9.05 26.13 -12.25
CA LYS A 88 9.84 26.36 -11.04
C LYS A 88 11.06 25.46 -11.08
N THR A 89 12.23 26.00 -10.76
CA THR A 89 13.48 25.22 -10.69
C THR A 89 14.18 25.41 -9.36
N PHE A 90 14.79 24.35 -8.85
CA PHE A 90 15.55 24.36 -7.61
C PHE A 90 16.49 23.15 -7.54
N ALA A 91 17.44 23.18 -6.61
CA ALA A 91 18.35 22.07 -6.35
C ALA A 91 17.96 21.32 -5.07
N VAL A 92 18.08 19.99 -5.09
CA VAL A 92 17.94 19.13 -3.91
C VAL A 92 19.10 18.14 -3.91
N GLY A 93 20.07 18.34 -3.03
CA GLY A 93 21.32 17.58 -3.05
C GLY A 93 22.01 17.71 -4.42
N ALA A 94 22.18 16.58 -5.12
CA ALA A 94 22.78 16.55 -6.46
C ALA A 94 21.75 16.70 -7.60
N TRP A 95 20.46 16.83 -7.30
CA TRP A 95 19.40 16.88 -8.31
C TRP A 95 18.99 18.31 -8.64
N ASN A 96 18.91 18.59 -9.94
CA ASN A 96 18.29 19.79 -10.48
C ASN A 96 16.84 19.45 -10.82
N VAL A 97 15.91 20.02 -10.08
CA VAL A 97 14.49 19.74 -10.18
C VAL A 97 13.80 20.85 -10.94
N GLU A 98 12.88 20.48 -11.83
CA GLU A 98 11.97 21.38 -12.53
C GLU A 98 10.53 20.93 -12.25
N ILE A 99 9.66 21.86 -11.89
CA ILE A 99 8.22 21.65 -11.82
C ILE A 99 7.56 22.46 -12.93
N THR A 100 6.80 21.80 -13.81
CA THR A 100 6.01 22.41 -14.87
C THR A 100 4.52 22.16 -14.66
N GLU A 101 3.70 23.08 -15.20
CA GLU A 101 2.24 23.03 -15.15
C GLU A 101 1.68 22.94 -13.70
N ASN A 102 2.48 23.29 -12.69
CA ASN A 102 2.22 23.04 -11.27
C ASN A 102 1.74 21.60 -10.98
N TYR A 103 2.24 20.63 -11.75
CA TYR A 103 1.68 19.27 -11.81
C TYR A 103 2.71 18.18 -12.08
N LYS A 104 3.77 18.50 -12.83
CA LYS A 104 4.82 17.55 -13.24
C LYS A 104 6.15 17.99 -12.66
N LEU A 105 6.79 17.11 -11.91
CA LEU A 105 8.16 17.24 -11.47
C LEU A 105 9.06 16.41 -12.40
N ARG A 106 10.22 16.97 -12.74
CA ARG A 106 11.28 16.27 -13.48
C ARG A 106 12.64 16.58 -12.85
N VAL A 107 13.46 15.55 -12.65
CA VAL A 107 14.88 15.71 -12.34
C VAL A 107 15.66 15.86 -13.64
N VAL A 108 16.06 17.08 -13.97
CA VAL A 108 16.63 17.46 -15.27
C VAL A 108 17.96 16.76 -15.55
N ASN A 109 18.75 16.51 -14.51
CA ASN A 109 20.05 15.85 -14.60
C ASN A 109 20.01 14.37 -14.16
N ALA A 110 18.83 13.75 -14.16
CA ALA A 110 18.73 12.31 -13.89
C ALA A 110 19.27 11.49 -15.07
N ASP A 111 19.94 10.40 -14.74
CA ASP A 111 20.43 9.43 -15.72
C ASP A 111 19.55 8.17 -15.62
N PRO A 112 18.72 7.87 -16.64
CA PRO A 112 17.81 6.73 -16.61
C PRO A 112 18.54 5.37 -16.58
N ALA A 113 19.84 5.33 -16.89
CA ALA A 113 20.65 4.12 -16.80
C ALA A 113 21.22 3.87 -15.40
N LYS A 114 21.21 4.88 -14.51
CA LYS A 114 21.71 4.71 -13.13
C LYS A 114 20.67 4.09 -12.22
N PRO A 115 21.10 3.28 -11.23
CA PRO A 115 20.19 2.79 -10.21
C PRO A 115 19.51 3.94 -9.47
N LEU A 116 18.21 3.77 -9.20
CA LEU A 116 17.42 4.67 -8.37
C LEU A 116 17.04 3.95 -7.08
N THR A 117 17.46 4.51 -5.93
CA THR A 117 17.07 4.01 -4.61
C THR A 117 16.08 4.99 -3.98
N LEU A 118 14.90 4.49 -3.62
CA LEU A 118 13.87 5.24 -2.92
C LEU A 118 13.78 4.77 -1.46
N GLY A 119 13.62 5.71 -0.53
CA GLY A 119 13.13 5.42 0.81
C GLY A 119 11.60 5.35 0.77
N ALA A 120 10.99 4.36 1.40
CA ALA A 120 9.54 4.18 1.47
C ALA A 120 9.09 4.24 2.92
N VAL A 121 8.18 5.17 3.23
CA VAL A 121 7.66 5.41 4.58
C VAL A 121 6.13 5.51 4.51
N THR A 122 5.43 5.06 5.54
CA THR A 122 3.96 5.18 5.64
C THR A 122 3.55 5.12 7.09
N ASP A 123 2.32 5.53 7.41
CA ASP A 123 1.71 5.33 8.73
C ASP A 123 2.60 5.84 9.88
N ILE A 124 2.96 7.12 9.82
CA ILE A 124 3.69 7.82 10.88
C ILE A 124 2.70 8.20 12.01
N LYS A 125 1.46 8.53 11.64
CA LYS A 125 0.27 8.81 12.47
C LYS A 125 0.33 10.02 13.39
N THR A 126 1.45 10.27 14.04
CA THR A 126 1.59 11.36 15.02
C THR A 126 3.05 11.73 15.26
N ALA A 127 3.27 12.97 15.72
CA ALA A 127 4.58 13.54 16.01
C ALA A 127 5.07 13.31 17.46
N ILE A 128 4.77 12.16 18.05
CA ILE A 128 5.31 11.81 19.38
C ILE A 128 6.82 11.52 19.30
N GLU A 129 7.54 11.72 20.40
CA GLU A 129 9.00 11.58 20.46
C GLU A 129 9.50 10.23 19.92
N ALA A 130 8.80 9.13 20.21
CA ALA A 130 9.17 7.80 19.75
C ALA A 130 9.08 7.67 18.22
N ASN A 131 8.02 8.21 17.60
CA ASN A 131 7.88 8.22 16.15
C ASN A 131 8.96 9.10 15.50
N LEU A 132 9.27 10.27 16.10
CA LEU A 132 10.33 11.15 15.59
C LEU A 132 11.72 10.48 15.67
N LYS A 133 11.99 9.68 16.71
CA LYS A 133 13.21 8.86 16.78
C LYS A 133 13.27 7.79 15.68
N ASN A 134 12.15 7.14 15.38
CA ASN A 134 12.06 6.21 14.26
C ASN A 134 12.39 6.92 12.94
N LEU A 135 11.79 8.09 12.69
CA LEU A 135 12.04 8.87 11.47
C LEU A 135 13.51 9.29 11.35
N ALA A 136 14.13 9.76 12.44
CA ALA A 136 15.55 10.12 12.45
C ALA A 136 16.44 8.91 12.11
N TYR A 137 16.13 7.73 12.66
CA TYR A 137 16.82 6.49 12.33
C TYR A 137 16.65 6.12 10.85
N PHE A 138 15.43 6.17 10.30
CA PHE A 138 15.21 5.85 8.88
C PHE A 138 15.92 6.82 7.95
N ILE A 139 15.92 8.12 8.25
CA ILE A 139 16.64 9.12 7.47
C ILE A 139 18.15 8.86 7.47
N ASP A 140 18.72 8.46 8.60
CA ASP A 140 20.14 8.08 8.68
C ASP A 140 20.45 6.84 7.82
N GLU A 141 19.61 5.80 7.91
CA GLU A 141 19.75 4.60 7.07
C GLU A 141 19.55 4.92 5.57
N PHE A 142 18.63 5.83 5.23
CA PHE A 142 18.44 6.31 3.86
C PHE A 142 19.66 7.04 3.33
N LYS A 143 20.28 7.91 4.13
CA LYS A 143 21.54 8.59 3.77
C LYS A 143 22.67 7.59 3.54
N LYS A 144 22.83 6.59 4.42
CA LYS A 144 23.83 5.52 4.26
C LYS A 144 23.60 4.68 3.00
N ALA A 145 22.34 4.43 2.65
CA ALA A 145 21.96 3.67 1.47
C ALA A 145 22.01 4.46 0.16
N GLY A 146 22.33 5.77 0.20
CA GLY A 146 22.34 6.62 -0.98
C GLY A 146 20.96 6.80 -1.59
N VAL A 147 19.91 6.89 -0.76
CA VAL A 147 18.55 7.16 -1.21
C VAL A 147 18.49 8.51 -1.93
N SER A 148 17.94 8.50 -3.14
CA SER A 148 17.80 9.70 -3.96
C SER A 148 16.52 10.48 -3.64
N ALA A 149 15.45 9.77 -3.28
CA ALA A 149 14.18 10.36 -2.88
C ALA A 149 13.44 9.49 -1.84
N ILE A 150 12.66 10.12 -0.98
CA ILE A 150 11.77 9.47 -0.01
C ILE A 150 10.34 9.58 -0.54
N VAL A 151 9.59 8.49 -0.47
CA VAL A 151 8.16 8.42 -0.78
C VAL A 151 7.41 8.16 0.52
N ILE A 152 6.47 9.03 0.85
CA ILE A 152 5.57 8.87 2.01
C ILE A 152 4.15 8.59 1.50
N SER A 153 3.68 7.37 1.70
CA SER A 153 2.39 6.89 1.18
C SER A 153 1.23 7.13 2.15
N GLY A 154 1.12 8.32 2.74
CA GLY A 154 -0.02 8.72 3.57
C GLY A 154 0.10 8.42 5.08
N ASP A 155 -0.89 8.91 5.81
CA ASP A 155 -1.03 8.83 7.26
C ASP A 155 0.18 9.44 7.99
N LEU A 156 0.48 10.70 7.66
CA LEU A 156 1.63 11.42 8.21
C LEU A 156 1.36 11.87 9.65
N ALA A 157 0.18 12.42 9.91
CA ALA A 157 -0.24 12.94 11.21
C ALA A 157 -1.77 13.07 11.28
N GLU A 158 -2.33 13.51 12.41
CA GLU A 158 -3.77 13.79 12.51
C GLU A 158 -4.10 15.27 12.85
N LYS A 159 -3.09 16.10 13.12
CA LYS A 159 -3.24 17.52 13.48
C LYS A 159 -2.20 18.40 12.80
N LEU A 160 -2.56 19.66 12.53
CA LEU A 160 -1.69 20.66 11.89
C LEU A 160 -0.27 20.72 12.48
N ASP A 161 -0.11 20.93 13.78
CA ASP A 161 1.22 21.07 14.40
C ASP A 161 2.05 19.76 14.32
N GLU A 162 1.37 18.62 14.33
CA GLU A 162 2.01 17.32 14.16
C GLU A 162 2.50 17.13 12.72
N TYR A 163 1.68 17.51 11.71
CA TYR A 163 2.13 17.54 10.32
C TYR A 163 3.35 18.42 10.13
N LYS A 164 3.32 19.64 10.69
CA LYS A 164 4.45 20.56 10.60
C LYS A 164 5.71 19.93 11.17
N THR A 165 5.61 19.30 12.34
CA THR A 165 6.73 18.63 12.99
C THR A 165 7.28 17.46 12.17
N VAL A 166 6.40 16.60 11.65
CA VAL A 166 6.78 15.45 10.81
C VAL A 166 7.42 15.92 9.50
N LEU A 167 6.81 16.88 8.80
CA LEU A 167 7.32 17.40 7.54
C LEU A 167 8.63 18.18 7.73
N ASP A 168 8.82 18.88 8.85
CA ASP A 168 10.06 19.58 9.18
C ASP A 168 11.24 18.60 9.28
N VAL A 169 11.05 17.41 9.86
CA VAL A 169 12.07 16.34 9.90
C VAL A 169 12.51 15.92 8.48
N PHE A 170 11.57 15.70 7.56
CA PHE A 170 11.89 15.38 6.17
C PHE A 170 12.47 16.58 5.41
N GLY A 171 12.01 17.79 5.68
CA GLY A 171 12.54 19.04 5.11
C GLY A 171 14.02 19.22 5.46
N GLN A 172 14.36 19.08 6.75
CA GLN A 172 15.74 19.14 7.24
C GLN A 172 16.65 18.02 6.71
N SER A 173 16.08 16.89 6.26
CA SER A 173 16.88 15.79 5.71
C SER A 173 17.67 16.19 4.46
N GLY A 174 17.17 17.16 3.69
CA GLY A 174 17.71 17.58 2.40
C GLY A 174 17.49 16.58 1.26
N ILE A 175 16.78 15.47 1.50
CA ILE A 175 16.43 14.47 0.48
C ILE A 175 15.10 14.85 -0.16
N LEU A 176 14.96 14.68 -1.49
CA LEU A 176 13.68 14.93 -2.16
C LEU A 176 12.61 14.02 -1.55
N THR A 177 11.55 14.60 -1.00
CA THR A 177 10.49 13.87 -0.31
C THR A 177 9.17 14.10 -1.03
N LEU A 178 8.61 13.03 -1.57
CA LEU A 178 7.36 12.97 -2.30
C LEU A 178 6.30 12.37 -1.37
N PHE A 179 5.26 13.12 -1.02
CA PHE A 179 4.28 12.64 -0.04
C PHE A 179 2.85 12.87 -0.50
N ILE A 180 1.98 11.91 -0.20
CA ILE A 180 0.54 11.98 -0.45
C ILE A 180 -0.23 11.94 0.87
N ILE A 181 -1.49 12.34 0.81
CA ILE A 181 -2.45 12.17 1.89
C ILE A 181 -2.95 10.72 1.99
N GLY A 182 -3.17 10.25 3.22
CA GLY A 182 -3.78 8.96 3.59
C GLY A 182 -5.25 9.08 4.01
N ASN A 183 -5.77 8.06 4.71
CA ASN A 183 -7.17 7.99 5.12
C ASN A 183 -7.43 8.55 6.52
N ARG A 184 -6.39 8.65 7.36
CA ARG A 184 -6.44 9.34 8.66
C ARG A 184 -6.12 10.81 8.58
N ASP A 185 -5.53 11.21 7.47
CA ASP A 185 -5.09 12.58 7.29
C ASP A 185 -6.28 13.54 7.05
N LYS A 186 -6.32 14.62 7.82
CA LYS A 186 -7.31 15.69 7.63
C LYS A 186 -6.84 16.62 6.51
N LYS A 187 -7.67 16.79 5.47
CA LYS A 187 -7.30 17.50 4.25
C LYS A 187 -6.81 18.93 4.49
N GLU A 188 -7.51 19.72 5.31
CA GLU A 188 -7.13 21.12 5.56
C GLU A 188 -5.78 21.21 6.27
N ASP A 189 -5.58 20.42 7.32
CA ASP A 189 -4.38 20.45 8.14
C ASP A 189 -3.17 19.95 7.33
N PHE A 190 -3.34 18.85 6.59
CA PHE A 190 -2.34 18.34 5.66
C PHE A 190 -1.93 19.40 4.63
N THR A 191 -2.92 20.04 3.99
CA THR A 191 -2.67 21.02 2.93
C THR A 191 -2.01 22.28 3.47
N ALA A 192 -2.45 22.77 4.63
CA ALA A 192 -1.86 23.92 5.30
C ALA A 192 -0.39 23.66 5.66
N ALA A 193 -0.09 22.52 6.28
CA ALA A 193 1.28 22.13 6.61
C ALA A 193 2.13 21.94 5.34
N ALA A 194 1.62 21.28 4.31
CA ALA A 194 2.32 21.06 3.06
C ALA A 194 2.69 22.37 2.35
N ASN A 195 1.76 23.35 2.34
CA ASN A 195 2.03 24.66 1.75
C ASN A 195 3.06 25.45 2.55
N GLU A 196 2.93 25.49 3.88
CA GLU A 196 3.85 26.22 4.75
C GLU A 196 5.27 25.63 4.72
N LEU A 197 5.39 24.32 4.91
CA LEU A 197 6.68 23.65 4.98
C LEU A 197 7.29 23.49 3.58
N GLY A 198 6.48 23.32 2.53
CA GLY A 198 6.98 23.31 1.14
C GLY A 198 7.53 24.67 0.69
N ALA A 199 7.05 25.78 1.25
CA ALA A 199 7.64 27.10 1.01
C ALA A 199 8.99 27.26 1.73
N LYS A 200 9.17 26.62 2.89
CA LYS A 200 10.42 26.61 3.67
C LYS A 200 11.45 25.62 3.11
N TYR A 201 11.01 24.47 2.64
CA TYR A 201 11.83 23.33 2.22
C TYR A 201 11.47 22.91 0.78
N PRO A 202 12.24 23.32 -0.23
CA PRO A 202 11.92 23.00 -1.63
C PRO A 202 12.01 21.50 -1.95
N ASN A 203 12.66 20.70 -1.08
CA ASN A 203 12.70 19.25 -1.21
C ASN A 203 11.40 18.56 -0.79
N LEU A 204 10.41 19.26 -0.22
CA LEU A 204 9.12 18.70 0.15
C LEU A 204 8.10 18.90 -0.97
N ILE A 205 7.63 17.79 -1.56
CA ILE A 205 6.71 17.80 -2.70
C ILE A 205 5.39 17.15 -2.31
N ASN A 206 4.34 17.97 -2.23
CA ASN A 206 2.97 17.51 -2.06
C ASN A 206 2.47 16.87 -3.37
N MET A 207 2.43 15.54 -3.37
CA MET A 207 2.02 14.74 -4.50
C MET A 207 0.49 14.62 -4.64
N ASN A 208 -0.31 15.30 -3.80
CA ASN A 208 -1.71 15.56 -4.12
C ASN A 208 -1.84 16.54 -5.28
N ARG A 209 -0.88 17.46 -5.41
CA ARG A 209 -0.86 18.52 -6.43
C ARG A 209 0.08 18.17 -7.58
N ILE A 210 1.31 17.77 -7.26
CA ILE A 210 2.29 17.30 -8.24
C ILE A 210 2.05 15.81 -8.48
N ARG A 211 1.37 15.43 -9.56
CA ARG A 211 0.90 14.05 -9.75
C ARG A 211 1.88 13.12 -10.45
N LEU A 212 2.90 13.71 -11.07
CA LEU A 212 3.95 13.03 -11.80
C LEU A 212 5.31 13.50 -11.32
N ALA A 213 6.20 12.57 -11.01
CA ALA A 213 7.61 12.87 -10.73
C ALA A 213 8.51 11.96 -11.56
N ASP A 214 9.10 12.50 -12.62
CA ASP A 214 10.10 11.82 -13.45
C ASP A 214 11.49 11.91 -12.81
N LEU A 215 12.00 10.77 -12.34
CA LEU A 215 13.28 10.64 -11.64
C LEU A 215 14.35 9.99 -12.53
N GLY A 216 14.13 9.94 -13.85
CA GLY A 216 15.03 9.31 -14.82
C GLY A 216 14.79 7.81 -14.94
N ALA A 217 15.19 7.02 -13.95
CA ALA A 217 15.03 5.55 -14.02
C ALA A 217 13.56 5.08 -13.88
N ALA A 218 12.71 5.92 -13.31
CA ALA A 218 11.27 5.66 -13.14
C ALA A 218 10.47 6.95 -13.06
N THR A 219 9.17 6.84 -13.30
CA THR A 219 8.19 7.90 -13.06
C THR A 219 7.30 7.52 -11.89
N ILE A 220 7.23 8.37 -10.87
CA ILE A 220 6.31 8.20 -9.75
C ILE A 220 4.97 8.80 -10.15
N VAL A 221 3.90 8.02 -10.04
CA VAL A 221 2.51 8.46 -10.24
C VAL A 221 1.79 8.35 -8.91
N SER A 222 1.20 9.43 -8.42
CA SER A 222 0.43 9.39 -7.17
C SER A 222 -1.04 9.06 -7.40
N LEU A 223 -1.65 8.41 -6.41
CA LEU A 223 -3.09 8.23 -6.20
C LEU A 223 -3.39 8.59 -4.73
N PRO A 224 -3.60 9.87 -4.43
CA PRO A 224 -3.79 10.35 -3.06
C PRO A 224 -5.10 9.89 -2.44
N GLY A 225 -5.08 9.72 -1.11
CA GLY A 225 -6.26 9.43 -0.32
C GLY A 225 -6.65 7.96 -0.31
N TYR A 226 -7.95 7.68 -0.19
CA TYR A 226 -8.47 6.32 0.01
C TYR A 226 -9.76 6.04 -0.75
N TYR A 227 -9.98 4.80 -1.22
CA TYR A 227 -11.13 4.49 -2.07
C TYR A 227 -12.45 4.37 -1.31
N ASP A 228 -12.42 3.91 -0.06
CA ASP A 228 -13.62 3.66 0.73
C ASP A 228 -13.89 4.85 1.67
N PRO A 229 -14.93 5.66 1.40
CA PRO A 229 -15.25 6.83 2.21
C PRO A 229 -15.61 6.46 3.66
N ASN A 230 -16.01 5.21 3.94
CA ASN A 230 -16.31 4.77 5.31
C ASN A 230 -15.05 4.62 6.18
N TYR A 231 -13.87 4.57 5.55
CA TYR A 231 -12.58 4.47 6.23
C TYR A 231 -11.80 5.79 6.19
N ILE A 232 -12.46 6.91 5.86
CA ILE A 232 -11.89 8.24 6.07
C ILE A 232 -12.12 8.62 7.53
N HIS A 233 -11.05 8.59 8.33
CA HIS A 233 -11.16 8.73 9.79
C HIS A 233 -11.27 10.18 10.27
N ASN A 234 -10.71 11.14 9.51
CA ASN A 234 -10.68 12.55 9.92
C ASN A 234 -11.27 13.44 8.83
N PRO A 235 -12.61 13.58 8.77
CA PRO A 235 -13.25 14.37 7.74
C PRO A 235 -13.03 15.88 7.94
N PRO A 236 -12.95 16.65 6.84
CA PRO A 236 -12.97 16.16 5.46
C PRO A 236 -11.61 15.56 5.06
N GLY A 237 -11.65 14.36 4.48
CA GLY A 237 -10.48 13.69 3.90
C GLY A 237 -10.53 13.71 2.37
N CYS A 238 -9.71 12.86 1.74
CA CYS A 238 -9.61 12.76 0.28
C CYS A 238 -10.06 11.38 -0.22
N PRO A 239 -11.37 11.14 -0.41
CA PRO A 239 -11.80 9.93 -1.08
C PRO A 239 -11.43 9.98 -2.57
N TYR A 240 -10.96 8.87 -3.13
CA TYR A 240 -10.84 8.73 -4.58
C TYR A 240 -11.87 7.77 -5.15
N ASN A 241 -12.17 7.93 -6.44
CA ASN A 241 -13.26 7.22 -7.10
C ASN A 241 -12.80 6.71 -8.48
N PRO A 242 -13.67 6.05 -9.26
CA PRO A 242 -13.26 5.47 -10.53
C PRO A 242 -12.79 6.48 -11.60
N ILE A 243 -13.21 7.76 -11.55
CA ILE A 243 -12.68 8.80 -12.44
C ILE A 243 -11.21 9.05 -12.16
N HIS A 244 -10.86 9.16 -10.88
CA HIS A 244 -9.48 9.34 -10.45
C HIS A 244 -8.58 8.18 -10.92
N LEU A 245 -9.08 6.94 -10.91
CA LEU A 245 -8.36 5.80 -11.47
C LEU A 245 -8.19 5.90 -13.00
N GLY A 246 -9.20 6.39 -13.71
CA GLY A 246 -9.11 6.68 -15.15
C GLY A 246 -8.08 7.76 -15.48
N ASP A 247 -7.97 8.80 -14.64
CA ASP A 247 -6.94 9.82 -14.78
C ASP A 247 -5.54 9.25 -14.50
N VAL A 248 -5.37 8.41 -13.48
CA VAL A 248 -4.10 7.70 -13.24
C VAL A 248 -3.72 6.84 -14.43
N LYS A 249 -4.67 6.14 -15.08
CA LYS A 249 -4.41 5.38 -16.30
C LYS A 249 -3.79 6.26 -17.39
N LYS A 250 -4.36 7.45 -17.64
CA LYS A 250 -3.81 8.40 -18.64
C LYS A 250 -2.40 8.87 -18.27
N LEU A 251 -2.14 9.12 -16.98
CA LEU A 251 -0.81 9.50 -16.49
C LEU A 251 0.22 8.39 -16.71
N VAL A 252 -0.17 7.13 -16.44
CA VAL A 252 0.66 5.95 -16.67
C VAL A 252 0.96 5.77 -18.16
N GLU A 253 -0.06 5.88 -19.02
CA GLU A 253 0.09 5.76 -20.48
C GLU A 253 0.98 6.86 -21.08
N GLY A 254 1.01 8.04 -20.46
CA GLY A 254 1.89 9.15 -20.85
C GLY A 254 3.31 9.07 -20.29
N ALA A 255 3.61 8.16 -19.38
CA ALA A 255 4.93 8.02 -18.77
C ALA A 255 5.93 7.37 -19.74
N LYS A 256 7.15 7.90 -19.77
CA LYS A 256 8.24 7.39 -20.64
C LYS A 256 9.07 6.31 -19.95
N ASN A 257 9.11 6.34 -18.63
CA ASN A 257 9.89 5.44 -17.80
C ASN A 257 8.95 4.45 -17.09
N PRO A 258 9.45 3.31 -16.58
CA PRO A 258 8.65 2.41 -15.76
C PRO A 258 7.98 3.16 -14.61
N VAL A 259 6.69 2.91 -14.41
CA VAL A 259 5.91 3.62 -13.38
C VAL A 259 6.02 2.93 -12.02
N VAL A 260 6.19 3.74 -10.98
CA VAL A 260 5.93 3.37 -9.59
C VAL A 260 4.64 4.08 -9.15
N LEU A 261 3.57 3.31 -8.94
CA LEU A 261 2.33 3.84 -8.39
C LEU A 261 2.45 4.01 -6.87
N VAL A 262 2.07 5.18 -6.37
CA VAL A 262 2.06 5.48 -4.94
C VAL A 262 0.64 5.76 -4.51
N SER A 263 0.14 4.99 -3.54
CA SER A 263 -1.16 5.23 -2.91
C SER A 263 -1.10 4.84 -1.45
N HIS A 264 -2.00 5.38 -0.62
CA HIS A 264 -2.06 4.98 0.78
C HIS A 264 -2.63 3.57 0.93
N GLY A 265 -3.81 3.33 0.35
CA GLY A 265 -4.39 1.99 0.29
C GLY A 265 -3.69 1.11 -0.76
N PRO A 266 -3.43 -0.17 -0.47
CA PRO A 266 -2.90 -1.11 -1.45
C PRO A 266 -3.96 -1.56 -2.46
N PRO A 267 -3.56 -2.08 -3.64
CA PRO A 267 -4.47 -2.83 -4.50
C PRO A 267 -4.93 -4.11 -3.78
N ARG A 268 -6.12 -4.59 -4.13
CA ARG A 268 -6.60 -5.87 -3.58
C ARG A 268 -5.76 -7.03 -4.12
N GLY A 269 -5.12 -7.76 -3.22
CA GLY A 269 -4.39 -8.99 -3.53
C GLY A 269 -5.23 -10.23 -3.27
N MET A 270 -4.56 -11.38 -3.23
CA MET A 270 -5.18 -12.67 -2.89
C MET A 270 -4.35 -13.45 -1.88
N GLY A 271 -5.02 -13.95 -0.85
CA GLY A 271 -4.44 -14.86 0.12
C GLY A 271 -3.60 -14.16 1.19
N LYS A 272 -3.16 -14.97 2.16
CA LYS A 272 -2.52 -14.50 3.40
C LYS A 272 -1.25 -13.67 3.22
N ASP A 273 -0.60 -13.83 2.07
CA ASP A 273 0.71 -13.24 1.80
C ASP A 273 0.62 -11.92 1.03
N ALA A 274 -0.56 -11.50 0.60
CA ALA A 274 -0.78 -10.20 -0.02
C ALA A 274 -0.47 -9.02 0.93
N ILE A 275 -0.21 -7.85 0.34
CA ILE A 275 0.12 -6.60 1.06
C ILE A 275 -1.11 -5.86 1.62
N ASP A 276 -2.31 -6.41 1.40
CA ASP A 276 -3.59 -5.89 1.85
C ASP A 276 -4.33 -6.86 2.79
N GLN A 277 -3.67 -7.92 3.25
CA GLN A 277 -4.25 -8.93 4.12
C GLN A 277 -4.36 -8.40 5.56
N ALA A 278 -5.57 -8.03 5.97
CA ALA A 278 -5.89 -7.74 7.35
C ALA A 278 -6.24 -9.02 8.14
N VAL A 279 -5.85 -9.10 9.41
CA VAL A 279 -6.01 -10.32 10.24
C VAL A 279 -7.48 -10.75 10.34
N GLU A 280 -8.38 -9.80 10.55
CA GLU A 280 -9.80 -10.07 10.84
C GLU A 280 -10.71 -9.91 9.61
N ALA A 281 -10.23 -9.26 8.55
CA ALA A 281 -11.05 -8.89 7.39
C ALA A 281 -10.57 -9.52 6.07
N GLY A 282 -9.46 -10.24 6.07
CA GLY A 282 -8.85 -10.77 4.85
C GLY A 282 -8.26 -9.67 3.98
N ASN A 283 -8.18 -9.89 2.67
CA ASN A 283 -7.76 -8.91 1.68
C ASN A 283 -8.75 -7.73 1.57
N VAL A 284 -8.33 -6.55 2.05
CA VAL A 284 -9.16 -5.32 2.12
C VAL A 284 -8.73 -4.21 1.15
N GLY A 285 -7.77 -4.48 0.26
CA GLY A 285 -7.30 -3.48 -0.70
C GLY A 285 -8.37 -3.10 -1.73
N ASP A 286 -8.02 -2.16 -2.60
CA ASP A 286 -8.93 -1.67 -3.64
C ASP A 286 -8.94 -2.62 -4.87
N PRO A 287 -10.06 -3.27 -5.19
CA PRO A 287 -10.15 -4.17 -6.35
C PRO A 287 -10.07 -3.41 -7.68
N LYS A 288 -10.50 -2.14 -7.74
CA LYS A 288 -10.41 -1.33 -8.96
C LYS A 288 -8.98 -0.84 -9.19
N MET A 289 -8.21 -0.62 -8.12
CA MET A 289 -6.78 -0.37 -8.24
C MET A 289 -6.03 -1.61 -8.75
N ALA A 290 -6.38 -2.80 -8.26
CA ALA A 290 -5.80 -4.05 -8.77
C ALA A 290 -6.08 -4.22 -10.28
N TRP A 291 -7.31 -3.95 -10.71
CA TRP A 291 -7.67 -3.91 -12.13
C TRP A 291 -6.84 -2.88 -12.91
N LEU A 292 -6.72 -1.65 -12.42
CA LEU A 292 -5.94 -0.58 -13.06
C LEU A 292 -4.47 -1.00 -13.25
N ILE A 293 -3.85 -1.59 -12.23
CA ILE A 293 -2.46 -2.06 -12.30
C ILE A 293 -2.29 -3.11 -13.41
N GLY A 294 -3.23 -4.07 -13.50
CA GLY A 294 -3.24 -5.09 -14.55
C GLY A 294 -3.42 -4.49 -15.94
N GLU A 295 -4.44 -3.65 -16.10
CA GLU A 295 -4.85 -3.03 -17.37
C GLU A 295 -3.77 -2.07 -17.91
N ALA A 296 -3.29 -1.15 -17.07
CA ALA A 296 -2.27 -0.16 -17.45
C ALA A 296 -0.83 -0.73 -17.36
N LYS A 297 -0.69 -2.02 -17.05
CA LYS A 297 0.58 -2.76 -16.93
C LYS A 297 1.60 -2.06 -16.02
N ILE A 298 1.12 -1.50 -14.90
CA ILE A 298 1.96 -0.80 -13.93
C ILE A 298 2.91 -1.82 -13.29
N PRO A 299 4.24 -1.68 -13.44
CA PRO A 299 5.18 -2.70 -12.96
C PRO A 299 5.44 -2.59 -11.45
N PHE A 300 5.38 -1.39 -10.88
CA PHE A 300 5.85 -1.14 -9.52
C PHE A 300 4.86 -0.34 -8.69
N GLY A 301 4.89 -0.51 -7.36
CA GLY A 301 4.16 0.37 -6.47
C GLY A 301 4.62 0.35 -5.01
N ILE A 302 4.30 1.43 -4.30
CA ILE A 302 4.58 1.64 -2.88
C ILE A 302 3.27 2.04 -2.19
N PHE A 303 2.87 1.25 -1.19
CA PHE A 303 1.57 1.33 -0.52
C PHE A 303 1.73 1.35 1.01
N GLY A 304 0.63 1.47 1.76
CA GLY A 304 0.63 1.45 3.23
C GLY A 304 -0.69 0.94 3.79
N ASN A 305 -1.18 1.59 4.86
CA ASN A 305 -2.47 1.40 5.52
C ASN A 305 -2.67 0.07 6.27
N ILE A 306 -2.40 -1.08 5.63
CA ILE A 306 -2.62 -2.40 6.24
C ILE A 306 -1.35 -2.80 7.00
N HIS A 307 -1.29 -2.42 8.28
CA HIS A 307 -0.07 -2.45 9.09
C HIS A 307 0.49 -3.87 9.26
N GLU A 308 -0.35 -4.83 9.62
CA GLU A 308 0.04 -6.23 9.79
C GLU A 308 0.57 -6.89 8.50
N ALA A 309 0.20 -6.34 7.34
CA ALA A 309 0.64 -6.82 6.03
C ALA A 309 1.91 -6.10 5.54
N GLY A 310 2.46 -5.19 6.33
CA GLY A 310 3.70 -4.50 6.05
C GLY A 310 4.96 -5.37 6.11
N GLY A 311 6.09 -4.79 5.73
CA GLY A 311 7.40 -5.45 5.78
C GLY A 311 7.66 -6.43 4.66
N LYS A 312 6.94 -6.34 3.55
CA LYS A 312 7.08 -7.25 2.42
C LYS A 312 6.65 -6.60 1.11
N ALA A 313 7.09 -7.20 0.02
CA ALA A 313 6.57 -6.91 -1.31
C ALA A 313 6.07 -8.18 -1.99
N VAL A 314 5.09 -8.02 -2.88
CA VAL A 314 4.55 -9.10 -3.70
C VAL A 314 4.82 -8.87 -5.18
N GLY A 315 4.84 -9.96 -5.94
CA GLY A 315 5.12 -9.97 -7.37
C GLY A 315 3.89 -9.68 -8.24
N ALA A 316 3.97 -10.09 -9.50
CA ALA A 316 2.96 -9.83 -10.53
C ALA A 316 1.55 -10.35 -10.20
N ASP A 317 1.46 -11.40 -9.39
CA ASP A 317 0.22 -12.05 -8.96
C ASP A 317 -0.43 -11.40 -7.73
N MET A 318 0.23 -10.40 -7.12
CA MET A 318 -0.20 -9.74 -5.87
C MET A 318 -0.47 -10.72 -4.72
N GLN A 319 0.17 -11.89 -4.76
CA GLN A 319 -0.04 -12.99 -3.82
C GLN A 319 1.28 -13.48 -3.24
N ASN A 320 2.27 -13.72 -4.10
CA ASN A 320 3.52 -14.34 -3.70
C ASN A 320 4.54 -13.29 -3.28
N VAL A 321 5.10 -13.49 -2.09
CA VAL A 321 6.16 -12.63 -1.53
C VAL A 321 7.40 -12.72 -2.42
N VAL A 322 7.88 -11.58 -2.89
CA VAL A 322 9.21 -11.46 -3.46
C VAL A 322 10.19 -11.38 -2.28
N LYS A 323 11.26 -12.17 -2.31
CA LYS A 323 12.27 -12.13 -1.24
C LYS A 323 13.01 -10.78 -1.25
N PRO A 324 13.40 -10.24 -0.08
CA PRO A 324 14.26 -9.06 -0.02
C PRO A 324 15.52 -9.22 -0.87
N ASP A 325 16.00 -8.11 -1.42
CA ASP A 325 17.19 -8.00 -2.28
C ASP A 325 17.15 -8.84 -3.58
N VAL A 326 16.00 -9.43 -3.93
CA VAL A 326 15.81 -10.17 -5.19
C VAL A 326 15.17 -9.24 -6.24
N PRO A 327 15.84 -8.97 -7.38
CA PRO A 327 15.26 -8.20 -8.47
C PRO A 327 14.06 -8.89 -9.11
N SER A 328 13.01 -8.12 -9.37
CA SER A 328 11.75 -8.57 -9.99
C SER A 328 11.26 -7.56 -11.04
N ASP A 329 10.65 -8.06 -12.12
CA ASP A 329 10.06 -7.22 -13.16
C ASP A 329 8.75 -6.54 -12.70
N LYS A 330 8.13 -7.07 -11.64
CA LYS A 330 7.00 -6.44 -10.94
C LYS A 330 7.17 -6.53 -9.43
N LEU A 331 6.91 -5.44 -8.73
CA LEU A 331 7.10 -5.37 -7.28
C LEU A 331 6.18 -4.35 -6.62
N TYR A 332 5.32 -4.81 -5.72
CA TYR A 332 4.38 -3.98 -4.98
C TYR A 332 4.70 -4.07 -3.49
N LEU A 333 5.22 -2.98 -2.94
CA LEU A 333 5.78 -2.91 -1.59
C LEU A 333 4.77 -2.28 -0.62
N ASN A 334 4.57 -2.91 0.54
CA ASN A 334 4.09 -2.24 1.74
C ASN A 334 5.25 -2.26 2.76
N PRO A 335 5.90 -1.10 3.05
CA PRO A 335 7.08 -1.06 3.91
C PRO A 335 6.75 -1.39 5.37
N GLY A 336 5.48 -1.31 5.76
CA GLY A 336 5.01 -1.38 7.15
C GLY A 336 5.00 -0.02 7.85
N PRO A 337 4.33 0.07 9.00
CA PRO A 337 4.10 1.35 9.67
C PRO A 337 5.38 1.90 10.27
N ALA A 338 5.59 3.21 10.10
CA ALA A 338 6.73 3.92 10.66
C ALA A 338 6.53 4.33 12.12
N ASP A 339 5.28 4.30 12.59
CA ASP A 339 4.94 4.54 14.00
C ASP A 339 5.69 3.58 14.95
N SER A 340 5.76 3.99 16.22
CA SER A 340 6.38 3.22 17.29
C SER A 340 5.43 2.25 17.97
N ASP A 341 4.18 2.18 17.50
CA ASP A 341 3.17 1.30 18.07
C ASP A 341 3.56 -0.17 17.79
N PRO A 342 3.37 -1.05 18.79
CA PRO A 342 3.75 -2.43 18.62
C PRO A 342 2.75 -3.19 17.73
N TRP A 343 3.15 -3.51 16.50
CA TRP A 343 2.34 -4.29 15.57
C TRP A 343 2.75 -5.77 15.54
N ASN A 344 1.77 -6.67 15.65
CA ASN A 344 1.97 -8.08 15.32
C ASN A 344 1.78 -8.26 13.83
N MET A 345 2.84 -8.68 13.14
CA MET A 345 2.87 -8.78 11.70
C MET A 345 2.36 -10.17 11.24
N ASN A 346 1.85 -10.24 10.02
CA ASN A 346 1.36 -11.49 9.42
C ASN A 346 2.46 -12.56 9.24
N ASP A 347 3.74 -12.17 9.25
CA ASP A 347 4.89 -13.08 9.21
C ASP A 347 5.27 -13.63 10.61
N GLY A 348 4.51 -13.26 11.65
CA GLY A 348 4.75 -13.65 13.05
C GLY A 348 5.79 -12.79 13.77
N SER A 349 6.41 -11.82 13.08
CA SER A 349 7.29 -10.85 13.72
C SER A 349 6.50 -9.77 14.48
N ARG A 350 7.21 -9.00 15.30
CA ARG A 350 6.69 -7.78 15.93
C ARG A 350 7.44 -6.57 15.38
N SER A 351 6.72 -5.48 15.13
CA SER A 351 7.26 -4.20 14.68
C SER A 351 7.05 -3.10 15.73
N LYS A 352 7.93 -2.10 15.73
CA LYS A 352 7.79 -0.80 16.42
C LYS A 352 8.29 0.35 15.54
N GLY A 353 8.14 0.19 14.23
CA GLY A 353 8.65 1.11 13.23
C GLY A 353 9.36 0.38 12.11
N MET A 354 8.87 0.59 10.90
CA MET A 354 9.40 0.05 9.67
C MET A 354 9.52 1.11 8.60
N ALA A 355 10.45 0.88 7.68
CA ALA A 355 10.57 1.62 6.44
C ALA A 355 11.13 0.68 5.37
N GLY A 356 11.00 1.07 4.10
CA GLY A 356 11.53 0.33 2.97
C GLY A 356 12.68 1.05 2.28
N LEU A 357 13.63 0.29 1.77
CA LEU A 357 14.47 0.69 0.64
C LEU A 357 13.91 0.02 -0.60
N PHE A 358 13.57 0.80 -1.62
CA PHE A 358 13.06 0.32 -2.90
C PHE A 358 14.05 0.69 -3.99
N LYS A 359 14.73 -0.29 -4.58
CA LYS A 359 15.80 -0.07 -5.56
C LYS A 359 15.34 -0.49 -6.95
N LEU A 360 15.49 0.41 -7.91
CA LEU A 360 15.25 0.19 -9.34
C LEU A 360 16.58 0.19 -10.10
N GLU A 361 16.82 -0.86 -10.86
CA GLU A 361 18.02 -1.01 -11.68
C GLU A 361 17.72 -1.91 -12.88
N GLY A 362 18.09 -1.49 -14.08
CA GLY A 362 17.89 -2.28 -15.30
C GLY A 362 16.43 -2.67 -15.56
N GLY A 363 15.47 -1.80 -15.19
CA GLY A 363 14.04 -2.06 -15.35
C GLY A 363 13.45 -3.08 -14.37
N LYS A 364 14.20 -3.50 -13.34
CA LYS A 364 13.73 -4.37 -12.26
C LYS A 364 13.76 -3.64 -10.93
N ALA A 365 12.86 -4.04 -10.03
CA ALA A 365 12.84 -3.54 -8.65
C ALA A 365 13.25 -4.62 -7.66
N SER A 366 13.89 -4.22 -6.58
CA SER A 366 14.13 -5.03 -5.38
C SER A 366 13.83 -4.18 -4.16
N TYR A 367 13.71 -4.80 -2.99
CA TYR A 367 13.46 -4.07 -1.76
C TYR A 367 14.22 -4.66 -0.57
N LYS A 368 14.40 -3.83 0.45
CA LYS A 368 14.85 -4.21 1.78
C LYS A 368 14.02 -3.49 2.82
N ILE A 369 13.76 -4.15 3.95
CA ILE A 369 13.01 -3.56 5.06
C ILE A 369 13.97 -3.13 6.17
N LEU A 370 13.79 -1.90 6.62
CA LEU A 370 14.41 -1.36 7.81
C LEU A 370 13.44 -1.55 8.97
N ARG A 371 13.95 -2.01 10.11
CA ARG A 371 13.17 -2.16 11.34
C ARG A 371 13.90 -1.47 12.48
N VAL A 372 13.14 -0.77 13.31
CA VAL A 372 13.63 -0.27 14.61
C VAL A 372 13.65 -1.46 15.58
N LYS A 373 14.74 -1.58 16.35
CA LYS A 373 14.97 -2.70 17.27
C LYS A 373 14.38 -2.45 18.65
#